data_AF-A0A183J617-F1
#
_entry.id   AF-A0A183J617-F1
#
_cell.length_a   1.000
_cell.length_b   1.000
_cell.length_c   1.000
_cell.angle_alpha   90.00
_cell.angle_beta   90.00
_cell.angle_gamma   90.00
#
_symmetry.space_group_name_H-M   'P 1'
#
loop_
_entity.id
_entity.type
_entity.pdbx_description
1 polymer ?
#
loop_
_entity_poly.entity_id
_entity_poly.type
_entity_poly.pdbx_seq_one_letter_code
_entity_poly.pdbx_strand_id
1 'polypeptide(L)'
;MVCTILKRHGEGVIITRSRTKVVDEQELHPTEKNGWYLLQTNTDSWKEPFYLDDRRTPGKQCMEKLGRENLSFTGILQVLSSPTTLNKLTIFTSIMDTDSGEIQTFIQKCPDPCWPW
;
A
#
# COMPACT_ATOMS: atom_id res chain seq x y z
N MET A 1 2.26 -5.77 0.74
CA MET A 1 1.45 -4.56 0.96
C MET A 1 0.74 -4.24 -0.35
N VAL A 2 -0.53 -3.86 -0.29
CA VAL A 2 -1.25 -3.32 -1.45
C VAL A 2 -1.53 -1.85 -1.18
N CYS A 3 -1.07 -0.99 -2.08
CA CYS A 3 -1.38 0.43 -2.07
C CYS A 3 -2.14 0.78 -3.33
N THR A 4 -3.36 1.27 -3.18
CA THR A 4 -4.21 1.68 -4.28
C THR A 4 -4.23 3.20 -4.33
N ILE A 5 -3.85 3.76 -5.48
CA ILE A 5 -3.77 5.20 -5.71
C ILE A 5 -4.34 5.45 -7.09
N LEU A 6 -5.27 6.40 -7.21
CA LEU A 6 -6.00 6.63 -8.46
C LEU A 6 -5.93 8.08 -8.90
N LYS A 7 -5.86 8.26 -10.22
CA LYS A 7 -6.00 9.56 -10.89
C LYS A 7 -7.46 9.95 -11.11
N ARG A 8 -8.39 9.00 -11.32
CA ARG A 8 -9.83 9.26 -11.41
C ARG A 8 -10.45 9.38 -10.03
N HIS A 9 -11.33 10.37 -9.86
CA HIS A 9 -11.93 10.70 -8.56
C HIS A 9 -12.78 9.55 -8.01
N GLY A 10 -12.39 9.00 -6.86
CA GLY A 10 -13.25 8.16 -6.01
C GLY A 10 -13.31 6.66 -6.33
N GLU A 11 -12.67 6.17 -7.38
CA GLU A 11 -12.86 4.77 -7.84
C GLU A 11 -11.94 3.74 -7.17
N GLY A 12 -11.70 3.83 -5.85
CA GLY A 12 -10.82 2.89 -5.13
C GLY A 12 -11.39 2.50 -3.78
N VAL A 13 -11.34 1.20 -3.46
CA VAL A 13 -11.90 0.63 -2.23
C VAL A 13 -11.05 -0.53 -1.70
N ILE A 14 -10.89 -0.62 -0.38
CA ILE A 14 -10.45 -1.84 0.31
C ILE A 14 -11.70 -2.55 0.80
N ILE A 15 -11.90 -3.80 0.36
CA ILE A 15 -13.02 -4.63 0.79
C ILE A 15 -12.50 -5.67 1.80
N THR A 16 -12.85 -5.50 3.06
CA THR A 16 -12.55 -6.51 4.09
C THR A 16 -13.63 -7.57 4.09
N ARG A 17 -13.23 -8.84 3.93
CA ARG A 17 -14.14 -9.97 3.75
C ARG A 17 -14.04 -10.96 4.90
N SER A 18 -15.17 -11.56 5.25
CA SER A 18 -15.22 -12.86 5.90
C SER A 18 -15.55 -13.95 4.87
N ARG A 19 -15.62 -15.21 5.31
CA ARG A 19 -15.96 -16.35 4.45
C ARG A 19 -17.25 -16.17 3.65
N THR A 20 -18.24 -15.46 4.20
CA THR A 20 -19.59 -15.39 3.61
C THR A 20 -20.13 -13.99 3.38
N LYS A 21 -19.43 -12.94 3.82
CA LYS A 21 -19.90 -11.55 3.68
C LYS A 21 -18.77 -10.54 3.55
N VAL A 22 -19.13 -9.35 3.07
CA VAL A 22 -18.34 -8.13 3.27
C VAL A 22 -18.51 -7.67 4.71
N VAL A 23 -17.38 -7.41 5.37
CA VAL A 23 -17.32 -6.97 6.76
C VAL A 23 -17.16 -5.46 6.83
N ASP A 24 -16.41 -4.89 5.90
CA ASP A 24 -16.13 -3.46 5.81
C ASP A 24 -15.71 -3.07 4.40
N GLU A 25 -16.01 -1.83 4.02
CA GLU A 25 -15.63 -1.21 2.76
C GLU A 25 -15.03 0.17 3.07
N GLN A 26 -13.75 0.34 2.77
CA GLN A 26 -13.05 1.60 2.97
C GLN A 26 -12.76 2.24 1.61
N GLU A 27 -13.52 3.28 1.28
CA GLU A 27 -13.42 4.01 0.02
C GLU A 27 -12.36 5.12 0.07
N LEU A 28 -11.89 5.54 -1.11
CA LEU A 28 -11.09 6.74 -1.26
C LEU A 28 -11.94 7.98 -1.02
N HIS A 29 -11.42 8.91 -0.22
CA HIS A 29 -12.02 10.22 0.01
C HIS A 29 -11.00 11.31 -0.35
N PRO A 30 -10.76 11.60 -1.65
CA PRO A 30 -9.65 12.47 -2.08
C PRO A 30 -9.71 13.92 -1.59
N THR A 31 -10.86 14.34 -1.06
CA THR A 31 -11.10 15.65 -0.44
C THR A 31 -10.65 15.71 1.02
N GLU A 32 -10.46 14.57 1.67
CA GLU A 32 -9.99 14.48 3.05
C GLU A 32 -8.46 14.53 3.13
N LYS A 33 -7.95 14.99 4.27
CA LYS A 33 -6.51 14.97 4.56
C LYS A 33 -6.04 13.51 4.60
N ASN A 34 -5.17 13.13 3.68
CA ASN A 34 -4.66 11.76 3.46
C ASN A 34 -5.69 10.76 2.90
N GLY A 35 -6.87 11.19 2.47
CA GLY A 35 -7.87 10.31 1.82
C GLY A 35 -7.60 10.05 0.32
N TRP A 36 -6.44 10.47 -0.19
CA TRP A 36 -6.04 10.31 -1.59
C TRP A 36 -5.35 8.98 -1.90
N TYR A 37 -5.12 8.14 -0.90
CA TYR A 37 -4.59 6.79 -1.05
C TYR A 37 -5.27 5.83 -0.07
N LEU A 38 -5.30 4.55 -0.43
CA LEU A 38 -5.66 3.45 0.46
C LEU A 38 -4.45 2.53 0.63
N LEU A 39 -4.26 2.05 1.86
CA LEU A 39 -3.14 1.17 2.19
C LEU A 39 -3.63 0.01 3.05
N GLN A 40 -3.41 -1.22 2.56
CA GLN A 40 -3.77 -2.45 3.24
C GLN A 40 -2.58 -3.40 3.36
N THR A 41 -2.45 -4.00 4.55
CA THR A 41 -1.50 -5.08 4.83
C THR A 41 -2.26 -6.38 5.09
N ASN A 42 -2.16 -6.95 6.30
CA ASN A 42 -2.71 -8.25 6.67
C ASN A 42 -3.61 -8.19 7.91
N THR A 43 -3.89 -6.99 8.42
CA THR A 43 -4.74 -6.77 9.60
C THR A 43 -5.93 -5.89 9.24
N ASP A 44 -7.05 -6.07 9.95
CA ASP A 44 -8.23 -5.21 9.80
C ASP A 44 -7.85 -3.73 10.01
N SER A 45 -8.44 -2.82 9.23
CA SER A 45 -8.12 -1.38 9.28
C SER A 45 -8.47 -0.73 10.62
N TRP A 46 -9.56 -1.19 11.25
CA TRP A 46 -10.07 -0.73 12.56
C TRP A 46 -9.43 -1.42 13.77
N LYS A 47 -8.41 -2.26 13.57
CA LYS A 47 -7.62 -2.86 14.65
C LYS A 47 -6.18 -2.38 14.60
N GLU A 48 -5.54 -2.35 15.75
CA GLU A 48 -4.09 -2.13 15.83
C GLU A 48 -3.32 -3.25 15.10
N PRO A 49 -2.23 -2.93 14.40
CA PRO A 49 -1.39 -3.93 13.77
C PRO A 49 -0.69 -4.77 14.85
N PHE A 50 -0.31 -6.00 14.49
CA PHE A 50 0.50 -6.82 15.39
C PHE A 50 1.89 -6.17 15.53
N TYR A 51 2.32 -5.85 16.75
CA TYR A 51 3.50 -5.01 17.00
C TYR A 51 4.81 -5.52 16.38
N LEU A 52 4.94 -6.82 16.13
CA LEU A 52 6.10 -7.39 15.44
C LEU A 52 6.04 -7.19 13.91
N ASP A 53 4.84 -7.11 13.33
CA ASP A 53 4.58 -6.94 11.88
C ASP A 53 3.71 -5.69 11.62
N ASP A 54 4.18 -4.52 12.04
CA ASP A 54 3.56 -3.27 11.62
C ASP A 54 4.23 -2.69 10.38
N ARG A 55 3.74 -3.11 9.21
CA ARG A 55 4.07 -2.49 7.93
C ARG A 55 3.11 -1.35 7.57
N ARG A 56 1.94 -1.26 8.21
CA ARG A 56 0.88 -0.32 7.85
C ARG A 56 1.27 1.10 8.25
N THR A 57 1.75 1.29 9.47
CA THR A 57 2.17 2.59 9.98
C THR A 57 3.34 3.19 9.19
N PRO A 58 4.48 2.49 8.99
CA PRO A 58 5.58 3.05 8.20
C PRO A 58 5.19 3.25 6.72
N GLY A 59 4.37 2.37 6.16
CA GLY A 59 3.83 2.54 4.80
C GLY A 59 3.00 3.83 4.66
N LYS A 60 2.09 4.11 5.61
CA LYS A 60 1.32 5.36 5.64
C LYS A 60 2.21 6.58 5.78
N GLN A 61 3.20 6.54 6.69
CA GLN A 61 4.16 7.63 6.85
C GLN A 61 4.95 7.91 5.57
N CYS A 62 5.35 6.87 4.84
CA CYS A 62 6.04 7.02 3.56
C CYS A 62 5.12 7.60 2.48
N MET A 63 3.85 7.19 2.43
CA MET A 63 2.85 7.76 1.53
C MET A 63 2.58 9.25 1.84
N GLU A 64 2.44 9.60 3.11
CA GLU A 64 2.26 10.99 3.54
C GLU A 64 3.48 11.85 3.20
N LYS A 65 4.69 11.32 3.37
CA LYS A 65 5.93 11.99 3.00
C LYS A 65 6.11 12.12 1.49
N LEU A 66 5.68 11.11 0.72
CA LEU A 66 5.70 11.16 -0.74
C LEU A 66 4.81 12.31 -1.23
N GLY A 67 3.62 12.46 -0.66
CA GLY A 67 2.65 13.47 -1.09
C GLY A 67 2.00 13.13 -2.43
N ARG A 68 0.81 13.69 -2.66
CA ARG A 68 0.02 13.40 -3.87
C ARG A 68 0.68 13.95 -5.13
N GLU A 69 1.37 15.07 -5.01
CA GLU A 69 2.06 15.78 -6.08
C GLU A 69 3.26 15.02 -6.65
N ASN A 70 3.89 14.13 -5.86
CA ASN A 70 5.03 13.32 -6.31
C ASN A 70 4.63 11.90 -6.72
N LEU A 71 3.34 11.65 -6.90
CA LEU A 71 2.82 10.34 -7.29
C LEU A 71 3.38 9.92 -8.66
N SER A 72 4.15 8.85 -8.66
CA SER A 72 4.78 8.27 -9.84
C SER A 72 5.11 6.80 -9.59
N PHE A 73 5.40 6.03 -10.64
CA PHE A 73 5.89 4.65 -10.50
C PHE A 73 7.12 4.59 -9.59
N THR A 74 8.08 5.50 -9.78
CA THR A 74 9.28 5.59 -8.93
C THR A 74 8.94 5.93 -7.48
N GLY A 75 8.04 6.89 -7.25
CA GLY A 75 7.62 7.28 -5.90
C GLY A 75 6.94 6.13 -5.14
N ILE A 76 6.02 5.41 -5.80
CA ILE A 76 5.38 4.23 -5.22
C ILE A 76 6.40 3.12 -4.99
N LEU A 77 7.32 2.89 -5.93
CA LEU A 77 8.38 1.89 -5.76
C LEU A 77 9.26 2.20 -4.55
N GLN A 78 9.58 3.48 -4.30
CA GLN A 78 10.33 3.90 -3.12
C GLN A 78 9.57 3.60 -1.82
N VAL A 79 8.28 3.88 -1.76
CA VAL A 79 7.42 3.52 -0.61
C VAL A 79 7.40 2.01 -0.39
N LEU A 80 7.29 1.22 -1.47
CA LEU A 80 7.25 -0.24 -1.39
C LEU A 80 8.63 -0.86 -1.10
N SER A 81 9.72 -0.14 -1.37
CA SER A 81 11.10 -0.58 -1.11
C SER A 81 11.64 -0.12 0.24
N SER A 82 10.89 0.68 1.01
CA SER A 82 11.33 1.14 2.32
C SER A 82 11.20 0.04 3.38
N PRO A 83 12.12 -0.07 4.34
CA PRO A 83 11.88 -0.87 5.55
C PRO A 83 10.68 -0.30 6.33
N THR A 84 9.79 -1.10 6.90
CA THR A 84 9.65 -2.57 6.90
C THR A 84 8.73 -3.09 5.79
N THR A 85 8.24 -2.20 4.91
CA THR A 85 7.37 -2.55 3.76
C THR A 85 8.03 -3.60 2.86
N LEU A 86 9.31 -3.40 2.54
CA LEU A 86 10.18 -4.41 1.95
C LEU A 86 10.79 -5.27 3.06
N ASN A 87 10.64 -6.58 2.92
CA ASN A 87 11.11 -7.57 3.89
C ASN A 87 11.54 -8.87 3.20
N LYS A 88 12.04 -9.84 3.98
CA LYS A 88 12.52 -11.15 3.48
C LYS A 88 11.46 -11.97 2.75
N LEU A 89 10.16 -11.77 3.04
CA LEU A 89 9.06 -12.45 2.36
C LEU A 89 8.63 -11.76 1.07
N THR A 90 9.18 -10.59 0.75
CA THR A 90 8.83 -9.87 -0.47
C THR A 90 9.46 -10.53 -1.69
N ILE A 91 8.63 -11.21 -2.49
CA ILE A 91 9.07 -11.90 -3.72
C ILE A 91 9.19 -10.91 -4.88
N PHE A 92 8.17 -10.08 -5.07
CA PHE A 92 8.13 -9.08 -6.12
C PHE A 92 7.31 -7.86 -5.71
N THR A 93 7.52 -6.75 -6.40
CA THR A 93 6.71 -5.53 -6.33
C THR A 93 6.08 -5.27 -7.68
N SER A 94 4.77 -5.07 -7.71
CA SER A 94 4.04 -4.69 -8.92
C SER A 94 3.40 -3.32 -8.73
N ILE A 95 3.49 -2.48 -9.75
CA ILE A 95 2.88 -1.14 -9.82
C ILE A 95 2.09 -1.07 -11.11
N MET A 96 0.89 -0.52 -11.04
CA MET A 96 -0.08 -0.53 -12.14
C MET A 96 -0.66 0.86 -12.33
N ASP A 97 -0.88 1.23 -13.60
CA ASP A 97 -1.66 2.40 -13.99
C ASP A 97 -2.78 1.94 -14.93
N THR A 98 -4.02 2.08 -14.47
CA THR A 98 -5.21 1.62 -15.19
C THR A 98 -5.61 2.53 -16.34
N ASP A 99 -5.15 3.78 -16.36
CA ASP A 99 -5.45 4.72 -17.45
C ASP A 99 -4.58 4.44 -18.67
N SER A 100 -3.28 4.20 -18.45
CA SER A 100 -2.33 3.85 -19.50
C SER A 100 -2.30 2.35 -19.83
N GLY A 101 -2.78 1.50 -18.91
CA GLY A 101 -2.66 0.05 -18.99
C GLY A 101 -1.27 -0.47 -18.65
N GLU A 102 -0.38 0.38 -18.13
CA GLU A 102 0.99 0.02 -17.80
C GLU A 102 1.05 -0.82 -16.50
N ILE A 103 1.84 -1.89 -16.54
CA ILE A 103 2.14 -2.73 -15.38
C ILE A 103 3.65 -2.97 -15.35
N GLN A 104 4.30 -2.59 -14.24
CA GLN A 104 5.71 -2.88 -14.00
C GLN A 104 5.83 -3.83 -12.82
N THR A 105 6.62 -4.90 -12.97
CA THR A 105 6.88 -5.87 -11.88
C THR A 105 8.36 -6.12 -11.72
N PHE A 106 8.85 -6.04 -10.48
CA PHE A 106 10.25 -6.16 -10.12
C PHE A 106 10.41 -7.32 -9.13
N ILE A 107 11.29 -8.27 -9.41
CA ILE A 107 11.70 -9.27 -8.42
C ILE A 107 12.48 -8.54 -7.33
N GLN A 108 12.07 -8.73 -6.09
CA GLN A 108 12.66 -8.06 -4.94
C GLN A 108 13.71 -8.93 -4.26
N LYS A 109 14.69 -8.26 -3.66
CA LYS A 109 15.67 -8.87 -2.75
C LYS A 109 15.86 -7.95 -1.56
N CYS A 110 15.93 -8.54 -0.38
CA CYS A 110 16.18 -7.80 0.85
C CYS A 110 17.44 -8.35 1.53
N PRO A 111 18.64 -7.85 1.19
CA PRO A 111 19.89 -8.30 1.80
C PRO A 111 19.94 -7.94 3.28
N ASP A 112 20.79 -8.63 4.05
CA ASP A 112 20.94 -8.34 5.47
C ASP A 112 21.65 -7.00 5.73
N PRO A 113 21.24 -6.23 6.77
CA PRO A 113 20.13 -6.52 7.68
C PRO A 113 18.76 -6.18 7.07
N CYS A 114 17.78 -7.07 7.21
CA CYS A 114 16.42 -6.86 6.72
C CYS A 114 15.36 -7.50 7.62
N TRP A 115 14.16 -6.91 7.66
CA TRP A 115 13.03 -7.44 8.41
C TRP A 115 12.58 -8.81 7.89
N PRO A 116 12.27 -9.76 8.77
CA PRO A 116 11.88 -11.11 8.37
C PRO A 116 10.49 -11.19 7.72
N TRP A 117 9.57 -10.26 7.98
CA TRP A 117 8.19 -10.27 7.48
C TRP A 117 7.62 -8.87 7.28
#